data_AF-A0ABD3FR42-F1
#
_entry.id   AF-A0ABD3FR42-F1
#
_cell.length_a   1.000
_cell.length_b   1.000
_cell.length_c   1.000
_cell.angle_alpha   90.00
_cell.angle_beta   90.00
_cell.angle_gamma   90.00
#
_symmetry.space_group_name_H-M   'P 1'
#
loop_
_entity.id
_entity.type
_entity.pdbx_description
1 polymer ?
#
loop_
_entity_poly.entity_id
_entity_poly.type
_entity_poly.pdbx_seq_one_letter_code
_entity_poly.pdbx_strand_id
1 'polypeptide(L)'
;MAEYAQEVAEAEDLVARATDETLAGPEWALNMAICDCANAHHAVSDDIVLILQRKLQSGNAKTTLLALVLTETVVKNGPPAIHSQVGSRRFLNEVAALSDGSLGVDVQNQALLLIRQWADAFKGSELRAFQDVYRQLKMQGVAFPEVENDVPIFTPPSSTVAAASGREAVAPERRTREQQLEKLHADLKVVQEKIKLLRELHTRGQTGEHLEDVLDFLRQCQPRMNTLIEGGIMGKIDERTLEECLNVNDNLMKTLEECSKTETNDMMTFSPPRTNRSAGLSQAVNELTLNEGTVL
;
A
#
# COMPACT_ATOMS: atom_id res chain seq x y z
N MET A 1 1.73 35.33 -27.53
CA MET A 1 0.36 34.97 -27.96
C MET A 1 0.33 33.61 -28.63
N ALA A 2 1.08 33.36 -29.71
CA ALA A 2 1.11 32.04 -30.36
C ALA A 2 1.70 30.94 -29.45
N GLU A 3 2.80 31.24 -28.75
CA GLU A 3 3.46 30.31 -27.82
C GLU A 3 2.55 29.95 -26.63
N TYR A 4 2.01 30.95 -25.91
CA TYR A 4 1.02 30.72 -24.85
C TYR A 4 -0.21 29.91 -25.31
N ALA A 5 -0.75 30.17 -26.50
CA ALA A 5 -1.87 29.39 -27.02
C ALA A 5 -1.50 27.92 -27.29
N GLN A 6 -0.24 27.66 -27.68
CA GLN A 6 0.27 26.30 -27.84
C GLN A 6 0.46 25.60 -26.48
N GLU A 7 0.97 26.30 -25.47
CA GLU A 7 1.12 25.76 -24.11
C GLU A 7 -0.26 25.42 -23.50
N VAL A 8 -1.27 26.27 -23.71
CA VAL A 8 -2.66 26.00 -23.28
C VAL A 8 -3.23 24.78 -24.00
N ALA A 9 -3.01 24.65 -25.32
CA ALA A 9 -3.49 23.50 -26.08
C ALA A 9 -2.82 22.19 -25.65
N GLU A 10 -1.52 22.23 -25.33
CA GLU A 10 -0.80 21.09 -24.77
C GLU A 10 -1.34 20.68 -23.40
N ALA A 11 -1.55 21.66 -22.51
CA ALA A 11 -2.17 21.40 -21.21
C ALA A 11 -3.58 20.80 -21.35
N GLU A 12 -4.38 21.28 -22.30
CA GLU A 12 -5.72 20.75 -22.58
C GLU A 12 -5.69 19.30 -23.09
N ASP A 13 -4.77 18.95 -24.00
CA ASP A 13 -4.57 17.56 -24.46
C ASP A 13 -4.18 16.63 -23.29
N LEU A 14 -3.20 17.05 -22.48
CA LEU A 14 -2.73 16.27 -21.35
C LEU A 14 -3.85 16.03 -20.33
N VAL A 15 -4.60 17.07 -19.95
CA VAL A 15 -5.73 16.92 -19.02
C VAL A 15 -6.83 16.06 -19.63
N ALA A 16 -7.11 16.18 -20.94
CA ALA A 16 -8.11 15.37 -21.61
C ALA A 16 -7.77 13.88 -21.52
N ARG A 17 -6.52 13.51 -21.81
CA ARG A 17 -6.02 12.13 -21.76
C ARG A 17 -5.93 11.59 -20.33
N ALA A 18 -5.50 12.41 -19.37
CA ALA A 18 -5.38 12.02 -17.96
C ALA A 18 -6.74 11.76 -17.27
N THR A 19 -7.82 12.30 -17.85
CA THR A 19 -9.18 12.22 -17.32
C THR A 19 -10.14 11.44 -18.22
N ASP A 20 -9.59 10.66 -19.15
CA ASP A 20 -10.38 9.83 -20.06
C ASP A 20 -11.14 8.74 -19.28
N GLU A 21 -12.43 8.60 -19.57
CA GLU A 21 -13.32 7.66 -18.87
C GLU A 21 -12.98 6.19 -19.11
N THR A 22 -12.19 5.87 -20.14
CA THR A 22 -11.75 4.51 -20.47
C THR A 22 -10.55 4.05 -19.65
N LEU A 23 -9.90 4.94 -18.91
CA LEU A 23 -8.74 4.59 -18.07
C LEU A 23 -9.14 3.65 -16.92
N ALA A 24 -8.32 2.63 -16.64
CA ALA A 24 -8.54 1.75 -15.49
C ALA A 24 -8.40 2.50 -14.16
N GLY A 25 -7.52 3.51 -14.11
CA GLY A 25 -7.25 4.35 -12.93
C GLY A 25 -6.39 5.56 -13.30
N PRO A 26 -5.86 6.29 -12.32
CA PRO A 26 -4.97 7.42 -12.56
C PRO A 26 -3.75 7.01 -13.38
N GLU A 27 -3.46 7.75 -14.45
CA GLU A 27 -2.24 7.57 -15.23
C GLU A 27 -1.18 8.55 -14.70
N TRP A 28 -0.27 8.04 -13.87
CA TRP A 28 0.66 8.90 -13.12
C TRP A 28 1.66 9.62 -14.00
N ALA A 29 2.05 9.05 -15.15
CA ALA A 29 2.97 9.73 -16.06
C ALA A 29 2.29 10.97 -16.68
N LEU A 30 1.02 10.87 -17.07
CA LEU A 30 0.24 12.02 -17.53
C LEU A 30 0.05 13.06 -16.43
N ASN A 31 -0.29 12.64 -15.21
CA ASN A 31 -0.47 13.56 -14.08
C ASN A 31 0.81 14.35 -13.78
N MET A 32 1.96 13.68 -13.80
CA MET A 32 3.26 14.34 -13.58
C MET A 32 3.65 15.25 -14.75
N ALA A 33 3.35 14.87 -16.00
CA ALA A 33 3.58 15.75 -17.15
C ALA A 33 2.81 17.07 -17.05
N ILE A 34 1.60 17.05 -16.47
CA ILE A 34 0.80 18.26 -16.24
C ILE A 34 1.43 19.12 -15.14
N CYS A 35 1.97 18.52 -14.07
CA CYS A 35 2.73 19.23 -13.05
C CYS A 35 3.98 19.89 -13.64
N ASP A 36 4.71 19.19 -14.51
CA ASP A 36 5.89 19.71 -15.20
C ASP A 36 5.51 20.88 -16.12
N CYS A 37 4.43 20.74 -16.89
CA CYS A 37 3.86 21.81 -17.72
C CYS A 37 3.53 23.05 -16.88
N ALA A 38 2.83 22.88 -15.75
CA ALA A 38 2.46 23.99 -14.86
C ALA A 38 3.69 24.69 -14.25
N ASN A 39 4.72 23.93 -13.87
CA ASN A 39 5.96 24.48 -13.30
C ASN A 39 6.86 25.13 -14.36
N ALA A 40 6.86 24.65 -15.60
CA ALA A 40 7.58 25.29 -16.70
C ALA A 40 6.88 26.58 -17.16
N HIS A 41 5.55 26.59 -17.18
CA HIS A 41 4.74 27.67 -17.75
C HIS A 41 3.66 28.14 -16.75
N HIS A 42 4.08 28.91 -15.74
CA HIS A 42 3.18 29.39 -14.67
C HIS A 42 1.95 30.15 -15.20
N ALA A 43 2.08 30.84 -16.36
CA ALA A 43 1.00 31.59 -16.99
C ALA A 43 -0.22 30.71 -17.38
N VAL A 44 -0.01 29.41 -17.61
CA VAL A 44 -1.04 28.45 -18.01
C VAL A 44 -1.77 27.85 -16.81
N SER A 45 -1.36 28.18 -15.58
CA SER A 45 -1.96 27.63 -14.34
C SER A 45 -3.46 27.91 -14.24
N ASP A 46 -3.92 29.08 -14.69
CA ASP A 46 -5.34 29.44 -14.68
C ASP A 46 -6.13 28.57 -15.68
N ASP A 47 -5.58 28.37 -16.88
CA ASP A 47 -6.17 27.51 -17.90
C ASP A 47 -6.28 26.06 -17.43
N ILE A 48 -5.22 25.51 -16.81
CA ILE A 48 -5.22 24.15 -16.25
C ILE A 48 -6.35 23.99 -15.23
N VAL A 49 -6.48 24.92 -14.29
CA VAL A 49 -7.52 24.85 -13.25
C VAL A 49 -8.91 25.03 -13.85
N LEU A 50 -9.07 25.87 -14.88
CA LEU A 50 -10.33 26.03 -15.60
C LEU A 50 -10.71 24.76 -16.37
N ILE A 51 -9.76 24.07 -17.02
CA ILE A 51 -10.00 22.80 -17.69
C ILE A 51 -10.39 21.73 -16.67
N LEU A 52 -9.68 21.64 -15.54
CA LEU A 52 -10.03 20.73 -14.44
C LEU A 52 -11.43 21.00 -13.91
N GLN A 53 -11.80 22.27 -13.74
CA GLN A 53 -13.15 22.66 -13.33
C GLN A 53 -14.21 22.10 -14.30
N ARG A 54 -13.98 22.21 -15.61
CA ARG A 54 -14.89 21.62 -16.62
C ARG A 54 -14.99 20.10 -16.49
N LYS A 55 -13.88 19.41 -16.19
CA LYS A 55 -13.85 17.96 -15.99
C LYS A 55 -14.63 17.51 -14.75
N LEU A 56 -14.57 18.28 -13.66
CA LEU A 56 -15.37 18.04 -12.46
C LEU A 56 -16.88 18.12 -12.75
N GLN A 57 -17.27 19.02 -13.67
CA GLN A 57 -18.65 19.24 -14.12
C GLN A 57 -19.12 18.28 -15.23
N SER A 58 -18.32 17.28 -15.59
CA SER A 58 -18.63 16.38 -16.72
C SER A 58 -19.89 15.52 -16.51
N GLY A 59 -20.31 15.31 -15.26
CA GLY A 59 -21.40 14.39 -14.91
C GLY A 59 -21.02 12.91 -15.03
N ASN A 60 -19.79 12.58 -15.46
CA ASN A 60 -19.27 11.22 -15.51
C ASN A 60 -18.45 10.94 -14.24
N ALA A 61 -18.86 9.93 -13.46
CA ALA A 61 -18.20 9.57 -12.21
C ALA A 61 -16.70 9.25 -12.36
N LYS A 62 -16.31 8.56 -13.44
CA LYS A 62 -14.92 8.16 -13.70
C LYS A 62 -14.06 9.37 -14.05
N THR A 63 -14.51 10.21 -14.98
CA THR A 63 -13.82 11.45 -15.35
C THR A 63 -13.71 12.41 -14.16
N THR A 64 -14.78 12.59 -13.38
CA THR A 64 -14.76 13.44 -12.19
C THR A 64 -13.78 12.91 -11.14
N LEU A 65 -13.74 11.59 -10.89
CA LEU A 65 -12.79 11.00 -9.94
C LEU A 65 -11.33 11.20 -10.38
N LEU A 66 -11.02 10.94 -11.65
CA LEU A 66 -9.68 11.16 -12.21
C LEU A 66 -9.28 12.64 -12.15
N ALA A 67 -10.22 13.55 -12.43
CA ALA A 67 -10.00 14.99 -12.31
C ALA A 67 -9.72 15.43 -10.86
N LEU A 68 -10.40 14.84 -9.86
CA LEU A 68 -10.10 15.09 -8.45
C LEU A 68 -8.68 14.63 -8.08
N VAL A 69 -8.26 13.43 -8.49
CA VAL A 69 -6.90 12.91 -8.26
C VAL A 69 -5.84 13.77 -8.96
N LEU A 70 -6.10 14.19 -10.19
CA LEU A 70 -5.20 15.09 -10.91
C LEU A 70 -5.12 16.46 -10.21
N THR A 71 -6.25 17.01 -9.75
CA THR A 71 -6.30 18.26 -8.99
C THR A 71 -5.44 18.16 -7.72
N GLU A 72 -5.57 17.08 -6.97
CA GLU A 72 -4.71 16.81 -5.81
C GLU A 72 -3.23 16.83 -6.18
N THR A 73 -2.89 16.15 -7.26
CA THR A 73 -1.50 16.01 -7.73
C THR A 73 -0.90 17.37 -8.10
N VAL A 74 -1.63 18.20 -8.86
CA VAL A 74 -1.17 19.54 -9.24
C VAL A 74 -1.15 20.52 -8.07
N VAL A 75 -2.02 20.36 -7.06
CA VAL A 75 -1.93 21.16 -5.82
C VAL A 75 -0.68 20.79 -5.03
N LYS A 76 -0.31 19.50 -4.96
CA LYS A 76 0.88 19.05 -4.22
C LYS A 76 2.19 19.43 -4.90
N ASN A 77 2.24 19.44 -6.23
CA ASN A 77 3.49 19.55 -7.00
C ASN A 77 3.59 20.82 -7.86
N GLY A 78 2.48 21.55 -8.04
CA GLY A 78 2.40 22.72 -8.92
C GLY A 78 2.81 24.03 -8.24
N PRO A 79 2.94 25.11 -9.04
CA PRO A 79 3.36 26.41 -8.53
C PRO A 79 2.26 27.09 -7.69
N PRO A 80 2.60 28.13 -6.88
CA PRO A 80 1.64 28.86 -6.06
C PRO A 80 0.43 29.46 -6.82
N ALA A 81 0.57 29.66 -8.13
CA ALA A 81 -0.52 30.08 -9.01
C ALA A 81 -1.67 29.05 -9.03
N ILE A 82 -1.36 27.75 -9.04
CA ILE A 82 -2.35 26.66 -8.94
C ILE A 82 -3.09 26.75 -7.61
N HIS A 83 -2.37 26.93 -6.49
CA HIS A 83 -2.97 27.02 -5.15
C HIS A 83 -3.96 28.17 -5.06
N SER A 84 -3.60 29.32 -5.65
CA SER A 84 -4.45 30.52 -5.66
C SER A 84 -5.75 30.29 -6.44
N GLN A 85 -5.68 29.60 -7.58
CA GLN A 85 -6.85 29.32 -8.42
C GLN A 85 -7.74 28.23 -7.84
N VAL A 86 -7.15 27.12 -7.36
CA VAL A 86 -7.88 26.04 -6.66
C VAL A 86 -8.49 26.57 -5.36
N GLY A 87 -7.80 27.48 -4.66
CA GLY A 87 -8.29 28.18 -3.48
C GLY A 87 -9.36 29.24 -3.76
N SER A 88 -9.84 29.39 -5.00
CA SER A 88 -10.98 30.25 -5.29
C SER A 88 -12.29 29.62 -4.79
N ARG A 89 -13.22 30.44 -4.29
CA ARG A 89 -14.56 29.92 -3.91
C ARG A 89 -15.29 29.27 -5.09
N ARG A 90 -15.04 29.76 -6.30
CA ARG A 90 -15.63 29.18 -7.52
C ARG A 90 -15.20 27.71 -7.64
N PHE A 91 -13.91 27.42 -7.62
CA PHE A 91 -13.41 26.06 -7.77
C PHE A 91 -13.81 25.17 -6.58
N LEU A 92 -13.64 25.66 -5.35
CA LEU A 92 -13.98 24.90 -4.15
C LEU A 92 -15.47 24.55 -4.05
N ASN A 93 -16.36 25.41 -4.54
CA ASN A 93 -17.79 25.11 -4.56
C ASN A 93 -18.12 23.96 -5.52
N GLU A 94 -17.39 23.80 -6.63
CA GLU A 94 -17.57 22.64 -7.53
C GLU A 94 -17.15 21.35 -6.82
N VAL A 95 -16.01 21.36 -6.12
CA VAL A 95 -15.57 20.20 -5.33
C VAL A 95 -16.56 19.91 -4.20
N ALA A 96 -17.06 20.95 -3.53
CA ALA A 96 -18.04 20.81 -2.45
C ALA A 96 -19.39 20.27 -2.95
N ALA A 97 -19.81 20.60 -4.17
CA ALA A 97 -21.04 20.06 -4.76
C ALA A 97 -21.00 18.53 -4.90
N LEU A 98 -19.81 17.95 -5.09
CA LEU A 98 -19.61 16.50 -5.18
C LEU A 98 -19.80 15.77 -3.84
N SER A 99 -19.98 16.50 -2.73
CA SER A 99 -20.22 15.91 -1.40
C SER A 99 -21.61 15.29 -1.23
N ASP A 100 -22.53 15.51 -2.17
CA ASP A 100 -23.90 14.98 -2.10
C ASP A 100 -24.01 13.48 -2.43
N GLY A 101 -22.95 12.88 -2.99
CA GLY A 101 -22.91 11.46 -3.36
C GLY A 101 -23.60 11.11 -4.68
N SER A 102 -24.08 12.10 -5.44
CA SER A 102 -24.83 11.91 -6.70
C SER A 102 -24.04 11.14 -7.78
N LEU A 103 -22.71 11.29 -7.80
CA LEU A 103 -21.79 10.59 -8.72
C LEU A 103 -21.17 9.33 -8.12
N GLY A 104 -21.66 8.86 -6.97
CA GLY A 104 -21.15 7.67 -6.29
C GLY A 104 -20.17 7.99 -5.17
N VAL A 105 -19.98 6.98 -4.31
CA VAL A 105 -19.30 7.20 -3.02
C VAL A 105 -17.80 7.46 -3.18
N ASP A 106 -17.15 6.91 -4.20
CA ASP A 106 -15.72 7.13 -4.41
C ASP A 106 -15.43 8.61 -4.74
N VAL A 107 -16.27 9.22 -5.59
CA VAL A 107 -16.20 10.66 -5.91
C VAL A 107 -16.48 11.51 -4.67
N GLN A 108 -17.52 11.16 -3.92
CA GLN A 108 -17.90 11.85 -2.68
C GLN A 108 -16.75 11.82 -1.66
N ASN A 109 -16.21 10.64 -1.40
CA ASN A 109 -15.13 10.44 -0.43
C ASN A 109 -13.88 11.21 -0.85
N GLN A 110 -13.48 11.12 -2.13
CA GLN A 110 -12.32 11.85 -2.63
C GLN A 110 -12.50 13.37 -2.50
N ALA A 111 -13.67 13.90 -2.88
CA ALA A 111 -13.95 15.34 -2.77
C ALA A 111 -13.88 15.83 -1.31
N LEU A 112 -14.50 15.09 -0.38
CA LEU A 112 -14.47 15.42 1.04
C LEU A 112 -13.07 15.31 1.64
N LEU A 113 -12.31 14.29 1.25
CA LEU A 113 -10.92 14.10 1.66
C LEU A 113 -10.07 15.31 1.24
N LEU A 114 -10.17 15.74 -0.03
CA LEU A 114 -9.42 16.88 -0.54
C LEU A 114 -9.78 18.19 0.17
N ILE A 115 -11.07 18.48 0.36
CA ILE A 115 -11.51 19.69 1.07
C ILE A 115 -10.92 19.73 2.48
N ARG A 116 -10.92 18.61 3.19
CA ARG A 116 -10.32 18.51 4.53
C ARG A 116 -8.80 18.70 4.48
N GLN A 117 -8.10 17.95 3.62
CA GLN A 117 -6.65 18.01 3.50
C GLN A 117 -6.17 19.42 3.14
N TRP A 118 -6.85 20.10 2.21
CA TRP A 118 -6.49 21.47 1.84
C TRP A 118 -6.82 22.47 2.95
N ALA A 119 -7.92 22.31 3.68
CA ALA A 119 -8.21 23.16 4.83
C ALA A 119 -7.12 23.06 5.92
N ASP A 120 -6.59 21.87 6.14
CA ASP A 120 -5.49 21.63 7.08
C ASP A 120 -4.14 22.15 6.53
N ALA A 121 -3.81 21.83 5.27
CA ALA A 121 -2.54 22.20 4.63
C ALA A 121 -2.38 23.72 4.46
N PHE A 122 -3.46 24.44 4.14
CA PHE A 122 -3.45 25.89 3.95
C PHE A 122 -3.93 26.64 5.21
N LYS A 123 -3.92 25.98 6.37
CA LYS A 123 -4.28 26.60 7.65
C LYS A 123 -3.35 27.77 7.98
N GLY A 124 -3.93 28.93 8.26
CA GLY A 124 -3.16 30.15 8.56
C GLY A 124 -2.57 30.89 7.35
N SER A 125 -2.79 30.39 6.13
CA SER A 125 -2.44 31.13 4.90
C SER A 125 -3.50 32.18 4.53
N GLU A 126 -3.18 33.02 3.53
CA GLU A 126 -4.13 33.98 2.94
C GLU A 126 -5.25 33.29 2.13
N LEU A 127 -5.10 32.01 1.78
CA LEU A 127 -6.09 31.21 1.03
C LEU A 127 -7.20 30.69 1.96
N ARG A 128 -7.88 31.62 2.64
CA ARG A 128 -8.88 31.32 3.68
C ARG A 128 -10.08 30.52 3.17
N ALA A 129 -10.36 30.58 1.87
CA ALA A 129 -11.50 29.89 1.27
C ALA A 129 -11.48 28.37 1.51
N PHE A 130 -10.30 27.73 1.56
CA PHE A 130 -10.19 26.31 1.90
C PHE A 130 -10.81 26.00 3.27
N GLN A 131 -10.44 26.79 4.29
CA GLN A 131 -10.98 26.63 5.64
C GLN A 131 -12.46 27.03 5.73
N ASP A 132 -12.88 28.05 4.99
CA ASP A 132 -14.27 28.51 4.99
C ASP A 132 -15.21 27.43 4.44
N VAL A 133 -14.87 26.84 3.28
CA VAL A 133 -15.69 25.79 2.65
C VAL A 133 -15.74 24.54 3.52
N TYR A 134 -14.61 24.12 4.09
CA TYR A 134 -14.58 23.00 5.05
C TYR A 134 -15.48 23.25 6.27
N ARG A 135 -15.38 24.43 6.89
CA ARG A 135 -16.24 24.80 8.04
C ARG A 135 -17.71 24.89 7.64
N GLN A 136 -18.01 25.41 6.45
CA GLN A 136 -19.37 25.49 5.93
C GLN A 136 -20.01 24.11 5.80
N LEU A 137 -19.31 23.15 5.18
CA LEU A 137 -19.80 21.78 5.04
C LEU A 137 -19.96 21.10 6.41
N LYS A 138 -19.04 21.32 7.35
CA LYS A 138 -19.17 20.84 8.73
C LYS A 138 -20.42 21.40 9.42
N MET A 139 -20.71 22.69 9.27
CA MET A 139 -21.91 23.31 9.83
C MET A 139 -23.20 22.78 9.18
N GLN A 140 -23.13 22.35 7.91
CA GLN A 140 -24.24 21.69 7.21
C GLN A 140 -24.43 20.22 7.63
N GLY A 141 -23.60 19.70 8.54
CA GLY A 141 -23.69 18.33 9.03
C GLY A 141 -23.02 17.30 8.14
N VAL A 142 -22.23 17.73 7.14
CA VAL A 142 -21.48 16.81 6.27
C VAL A 142 -20.42 16.08 7.09
N ALA A 143 -20.51 14.75 7.10
CA ALA A 143 -19.51 13.89 7.70
C ALA A 143 -18.30 13.81 6.77
N PHE A 144 -17.15 14.28 7.25
CA PHE A 144 -15.91 14.14 6.51
C PHE A 144 -15.27 12.80 6.85
N PRO A 145 -14.70 12.09 5.86
CA PRO A 145 -13.93 10.90 6.12
C PRO A 145 -12.79 11.25 7.08
N GLU A 146 -12.49 10.33 7.99
CA GLU A 146 -11.24 10.39 8.72
C GLU A 146 -10.09 10.31 7.71
N VAL A 147 -9.05 11.15 7.85
CA VAL A 147 -7.92 11.15 6.93
C VAL A 147 -7.17 9.83 7.15
N GLU A 148 -7.61 8.80 6.45
CA GLU A 148 -6.77 7.69 6.07
C GLU A 148 -5.82 8.24 5.01
N ASN A 149 -4.65 8.71 5.43
CA ASN A 149 -3.54 8.90 4.51
C ASN A 149 -3.29 7.54 3.83
N ASP A 150 -3.56 7.46 2.53
CA ASP A 150 -3.50 6.27 1.67
C ASP A 150 -2.56 5.17 2.17
N VAL A 151 -3.14 4.05 2.60
CA VAL A 151 -2.55 2.73 2.38
C VAL A 151 -3.68 1.75 2.06
N PRO A 152 -3.60 0.92 1.00
CA PRO A 152 -4.57 -0.13 0.77
C PRO A 152 -4.44 -1.19 1.89
N ILE A 153 -5.31 -1.11 2.89
CA ILE A 153 -5.32 -2.05 4.02
C ILE A 153 -6.44 -3.06 3.80
N PHE A 154 -6.01 -4.27 3.43
CA PHE A 154 -6.72 -5.54 3.62
C PHE A 154 -7.87 -5.90 2.68
N THR A 155 -7.49 -6.49 1.54
CA THR A 155 -8.18 -7.71 1.08
C THR A 155 -7.21 -8.89 1.25
N PRO A 156 -7.56 -9.97 1.98
CA PRO A 156 -6.75 -11.18 1.97
C PRO A 156 -6.83 -11.88 0.59
N PRO A 157 -5.79 -12.61 0.15
CA PRO A 157 -6.01 -13.66 -0.85
C PRO A 157 -6.90 -14.73 -0.20
N SER A 158 -8.08 -14.94 -0.76
CA SER A 158 -8.94 -16.06 -0.36
C SER A 158 -8.31 -17.36 -0.85
N SER A 159 -7.55 -18.02 0.01
CA SER A 159 -7.18 -19.43 -0.17
C SER A 159 -8.18 -20.30 0.56
N THR A 160 -9.32 -20.58 -0.08
CA THR A 160 -10.07 -21.85 0.11
C THR A 160 -10.81 -22.17 -1.18
N VAL A 161 -10.28 -23.15 -1.92
CA VAL A 161 -11.03 -23.85 -2.97
C VAL A 161 -12.02 -24.81 -2.30
N ALA A 162 -13.32 -24.69 -2.61
CA ALA A 162 -14.19 -25.78 -3.11
C ALA A 162 -15.70 -25.52 -2.92
N ALA A 163 -16.42 -25.71 -4.03
CA ALA A 163 -17.79 -26.25 -4.18
C ALA A 163 -19.03 -25.40 -3.79
N ALA A 164 -19.62 -24.82 -4.85
CA ALA A 164 -21.04 -24.79 -5.23
C ALA A 164 -22.14 -24.87 -4.13
N SER A 165 -22.92 -23.79 -3.99
CA SER A 165 -24.36 -23.77 -4.30
C SER A 165 -24.89 -22.34 -4.15
N GLY A 166 -25.79 -21.92 -5.03
CA GLY A 166 -26.27 -20.55 -5.13
C GLY A 166 -26.99 -20.03 -3.88
N ARG A 167 -26.72 -18.77 -3.52
CA ARG A 167 -27.61 -17.86 -2.79
C ARG A 167 -27.13 -16.43 -2.90
N GLU A 168 -28.10 -15.53 -2.90
CA GLU A 168 -28.09 -14.08 -3.13
C GLU A 168 -26.84 -13.32 -2.69
N ALA A 169 -26.36 -12.44 -3.57
CA ALA A 169 -25.31 -11.47 -3.30
C ALA A 169 -25.83 -10.38 -2.35
N VAL A 170 -25.51 -10.50 -1.07
CA VAL A 170 -25.62 -9.43 -0.10
C VAL A 170 -24.34 -8.58 -0.18
N ALA A 171 -24.49 -7.28 -0.41
CA ALA A 171 -23.39 -6.31 -0.46
C ALA A 171 -22.57 -6.31 0.85
N PRO A 172 -21.25 -6.08 0.82
CA PRO A 172 -20.44 -6.07 2.03
C PRO A 172 -20.77 -4.81 2.84
N GLU A 173 -21.31 -5.00 4.04
CA GLU A 173 -21.49 -3.94 5.03
C GLU A 173 -20.14 -3.28 5.34
N ARG A 174 -20.08 -1.95 5.18
CA ARG A 174 -18.89 -1.15 5.54
C ARG A 174 -18.69 -1.25 7.04
N ARG A 175 -17.59 -1.88 7.46
CA ARG A 175 -17.23 -2.01 8.87
C ARG A 175 -16.90 -0.64 9.47
N THR A 176 -17.40 -0.35 10.66
CA THR A 176 -17.06 0.88 11.37
C THR A 176 -15.58 0.87 11.81
N ARG A 177 -14.99 2.03 12.09
CA ARG A 177 -13.61 2.16 12.61
C ARG A 177 -13.40 1.30 13.85
N GLU A 178 -14.40 1.23 14.72
CA GLU A 178 -14.39 0.38 15.91
C GLU A 178 -14.26 -1.10 15.53
N GLN A 179 -15.02 -1.57 14.53
CA GLN A 179 -14.93 -2.95 14.04
C GLN A 179 -13.61 -3.25 13.32
N GLN A 180 -13.03 -2.26 12.63
CA GLN A 180 -11.71 -2.40 12.01
C GLN A 180 -10.60 -2.46 13.07
N LEU A 181 -10.70 -1.66 14.13
CA LEU A 181 -9.77 -1.67 15.25
C LEU A 181 -9.89 -2.97 16.04
N GLU A 182 -11.10 -3.45 16.32
CA GLU A 182 -11.33 -4.76 16.94
C GLU A 182 -10.75 -5.89 16.11
N LYS A 183 -10.94 -5.83 14.79
CA LYS A 183 -10.32 -6.80 13.88
C LYS A 183 -8.80 -6.74 13.91
N LEU A 184 -8.21 -5.54 13.91
CA LEU A 184 -6.76 -5.38 13.99
C LEU A 184 -6.22 -6.03 15.26
N HIS A 185 -6.84 -5.78 16.41
CA HIS A 185 -6.45 -6.42 17.66
C HIS A 185 -6.61 -7.95 17.60
N ALA A 186 -7.67 -8.46 16.97
CA ALA A 186 -7.84 -9.89 16.76
C ALA A 186 -6.74 -10.48 15.85
N ASP A 187 -6.40 -9.79 14.75
CA ASP A 187 -5.37 -10.20 13.80
C ASP A 187 -3.98 -10.17 14.48
N LEU A 188 -3.66 -9.15 15.28
CA LEU A 188 -2.43 -9.08 16.07
C LEU A 188 -2.33 -10.23 17.06
N LYS A 189 -3.45 -10.59 17.71
CA LYS A 189 -3.50 -11.75 18.60
C LYS A 189 -3.22 -13.06 17.87
N VAL A 190 -3.74 -13.25 16.66
CA VAL A 190 -3.44 -14.43 15.82
C VAL A 190 -1.96 -14.50 15.49
N VAL A 191 -1.33 -13.37 15.14
CA VAL A 191 0.12 -13.31 14.89
C VAL A 191 0.90 -13.68 16.15
N GLN A 192 0.53 -13.16 17.31
CA GLN A 192 1.16 -13.52 18.59
C GLN A 192 1.02 -15.02 18.90
N GLU A 193 -0.14 -15.64 18.63
CA GLU A 193 -0.36 -17.08 18.79
C GLU A 193 0.49 -17.90 17.84
N LYS A 194 0.60 -17.48 16.56
CA LYS A 194 1.47 -18.12 15.56
C LYS A 194 2.94 -18.02 15.91
N ILE A 195 3.40 -16.88 16.46
CA ILE A 195 4.76 -16.71 16.98
C ILE A 195 5.04 -17.70 18.12
N LYS A 196 4.11 -17.84 19.07
CA LYS A 196 4.24 -18.82 20.17
C LYS A 196 4.31 -20.24 19.65
N LEU A 197 3.40 -20.60 18.74
CA LEU A 197 3.38 -21.91 18.11
C LEU A 197 4.71 -22.20 17.40
N LEU A 198 5.24 -21.25 16.62
CA LEU A 198 6.51 -21.40 15.94
C LEU A 198 7.65 -21.70 16.94
N ARG A 199 7.75 -20.93 18.03
CA ARG A 199 8.75 -21.18 19.09
C ARG A 199 8.60 -22.56 19.72
N GLU A 200 7.37 -23.02 19.96
CA GLU A 200 7.10 -24.34 20.53
C GLU A 200 7.49 -25.47 19.59
N LEU A 201 7.11 -25.40 18.32
CA LEU A 201 7.49 -26.37 17.28
C LEU A 201 9.01 -26.43 17.14
N HIS A 202 9.64 -25.25 17.12
CA HIS A 202 11.09 -25.10 17.01
C HIS A 202 11.84 -25.68 18.23
N THR A 203 11.37 -25.38 19.45
CA THR A 203 11.96 -25.93 20.69
C THR A 203 11.82 -27.45 20.76
N ARG A 204 10.77 -28.00 20.15
CA ARG A 204 10.55 -29.45 20.04
C ARG A 204 11.33 -30.10 18.89
N GLY A 205 12.10 -29.33 18.11
CA GLY A 205 12.85 -29.83 16.96
C GLY A 205 11.96 -30.42 15.86
N GLN A 206 10.70 -29.97 15.78
CA GLN A 206 9.78 -30.47 14.76
C GLN A 206 10.11 -29.82 13.42
N THR A 207 10.21 -30.64 12.36
CA THR A 207 10.44 -30.21 10.99
C THR A 207 9.32 -30.77 10.09
N GLY A 208 8.99 -30.05 9.01
CA GLY A 208 7.96 -30.48 8.05
C GLY A 208 7.02 -29.35 7.61
N GLU A 209 6.05 -29.69 6.76
CA GLU A 209 5.13 -28.77 6.07
C GLU A 209 4.42 -27.80 7.03
N HIS A 210 3.92 -28.29 8.16
CA HIS A 210 3.24 -27.45 9.16
C HIS A 210 4.14 -26.40 9.82
N LEU A 211 5.46 -26.63 9.91
CA LEU A 211 6.40 -25.61 10.40
C LEU A 211 6.59 -24.52 9.34
N GLU A 212 6.80 -24.93 8.09
CA GLU A 212 7.00 -24.02 6.97
C GLU A 212 5.76 -23.14 6.73
N ASP A 213 4.56 -23.71 6.85
CA ASP A 213 3.30 -22.96 6.74
C ASP A 213 3.21 -21.83 7.78
N VAL A 214 3.66 -22.11 9.01
CA VAL A 214 3.67 -21.12 10.09
C VAL A 214 4.76 -20.07 9.85
N LEU A 215 5.94 -20.49 9.36
CA LEU A 215 7.04 -19.59 8.99
C LEU A 215 6.63 -18.64 7.85
N ASP A 216 6.02 -19.17 6.79
CA ASP A 216 5.59 -18.39 5.63
C ASP A 216 4.46 -17.43 5.97
N PHE A 217 3.51 -17.86 6.81
CA PHE A 217 2.49 -16.96 7.35
C PHE A 217 3.14 -15.77 8.08
N LEU A 218 4.11 -16.04 8.97
CA LEU A 218 4.77 -15.02 9.76
C LEU A 218 5.67 -14.09 8.90
N ARG A 219 6.36 -14.62 7.88
CA ARG A 219 7.09 -13.81 6.89
C ARG A 219 6.15 -12.86 6.14
N GLN A 220 4.96 -13.32 5.78
CA GLN A 220 3.94 -12.48 5.12
C GLN A 220 3.35 -11.40 6.04
N CYS A 221 3.44 -11.56 7.37
CA CYS A 221 3.02 -10.54 8.33
C CYS A 221 4.00 -9.37 8.45
N GLN A 222 5.29 -9.56 8.13
CA GLN A 222 6.32 -8.54 8.27
C GLN A 222 6.06 -7.24 7.49
N PRO A 223 5.76 -7.26 6.17
CA PRO A 223 5.46 -6.03 5.44
C PRO A 223 4.21 -5.33 5.98
N ARG A 224 3.21 -6.09 6.44
CA ARG A 224 1.99 -5.55 7.06
C ARG A 224 2.27 -4.86 8.39
N MET A 225 3.16 -5.43 9.20
CA MET A 225 3.54 -4.86 10.49
C MET A 225 4.30 -3.53 10.33
N ASN A 226 5.20 -3.45 9.35
CA ASN A 226 5.91 -2.21 9.02
C ASN A 226 4.94 -1.10 8.62
N THR A 227 3.95 -1.41 7.77
CA THR A 227 2.89 -0.47 7.39
C THR A 227 2.07 0.01 8.59
N LEU A 228 1.74 -0.86 9.54
CA LEU A 228 1.00 -0.49 10.75
C LEU A 228 1.82 0.43 11.67
N ILE A 229 3.12 0.15 11.82
CA ILE A 229 4.03 0.97 12.63
C ILE A 229 4.23 2.35 12.01
N GLU A 230 4.48 2.42 10.70
CA GLU A 230 4.55 3.68 9.96
C GLU A 230 3.23 4.47 10.10
N GLY A 231 2.10 3.77 9.99
CA GLY A 231 0.78 4.35 10.24
C GLY A 231 0.63 4.93 11.64
N GLY A 232 1.09 4.25 12.68
CA GLY A 232 1.02 4.76 14.05
C GLY A 232 1.98 5.93 14.31
N ILE A 233 3.18 5.91 13.76
CA ILE A 233 4.12 7.05 13.84
C ILE A 233 3.52 8.31 13.19
N MET A 234 2.73 8.12 12.13
CA MET A 234 1.97 9.19 11.47
C MET A 234 0.66 9.57 12.20
N GLY A 235 0.39 9.00 13.37
CA GLY A 235 -0.81 9.28 14.18
C GLY A 235 -2.11 8.68 13.62
N LYS A 236 -2.04 7.66 12.75
CA LYS A 236 -3.21 7.02 12.12
C LYS A 236 -3.91 6.01 13.04
N ILE A 237 -3.18 5.45 14.01
CA ILE A 237 -3.65 4.56 15.07
C ILE A 237 -3.29 5.18 16.43
N ASP A 238 -4.02 4.84 17.48
CA ASP A 238 -3.74 5.34 18.82
C ASP A 238 -2.42 4.78 19.38
N GLU A 239 -1.84 5.51 20.34
CA GLU A 239 -0.53 5.21 20.93
C GLU A 239 -0.45 3.80 21.53
N ARG A 240 -1.55 3.30 22.11
CA ARG A 240 -1.62 1.96 22.70
C ARG A 240 -1.58 0.88 21.63
N THR A 241 -2.33 1.05 20.54
CA THR A 241 -2.30 0.12 19.41
C THR A 241 -0.93 0.11 18.72
N LEU A 242 -0.27 1.28 18.61
CA LEU A 242 1.09 1.37 18.07
C LEU A 242 2.11 0.62 18.95
N GLU A 243 2.03 0.78 20.27
CA GLU A 243 2.88 0.05 21.21
C GLU A 243 2.71 -1.47 21.04
N GLU A 244 1.47 -1.94 20.86
CA GLU A 244 1.19 -3.35 20.60
C GLU A 244 1.79 -3.82 19.28
N CYS A 245 1.62 -3.07 18.19
CA CYS A 245 2.23 -3.38 16.89
C CYS A 245 3.77 -3.47 16.98
N LEU A 246 4.42 -2.53 17.65
CA LEU A 246 5.88 -2.53 17.85
C LEU A 246 6.32 -3.79 18.60
N ASN A 247 5.66 -4.12 19.71
CA ASN A 247 5.99 -5.30 20.49
C ASN A 247 5.77 -6.61 19.70
N VAL A 248 4.70 -6.71 18.90
CA VAL A 248 4.48 -7.88 18.03
C VAL A 248 5.56 -7.99 16.96
N ASN A 249 5.96 -6.86 16.35
CA ASN A 249 7.01 -6.82 15.34
C ASN A 249 8.37 -7.27 15.88
N ASP A 250 8.76 -6.79 17.05
CA ASP A 250 10.02 -7.15 17.69
C ASP A 250 10.05 -8.65 18.00
N ASN A 251 8.94 -9.18 18.52
CA ASN A 251 8.77 -10.61 18.78
C ASN A 251 8.81 -11.45 17.50
N LEU A 252 8.19 -10.96 16.42
CA LEU A 252 8.18 -11.59 15.11
C LEU A 252 9.59 -11.69 14.53
N MET A 253 10.28 -10.55 14.43
CA MET A 253 11.64 -10.46 13.86
C MET A 253 12.61 -11.34 14.64
N LYS A 254 12.57 -11.28 15.98
CA LYS A 254 13.42 -12.11 16.83
C LYS A 254 13.18 -13.61 16.60
N THR A 255 11.92 -14.03 16.49
CA THR A 255 11.57 -15.44 16.30
C THR A 255 12.01 -15.95 14.92
N LEU A 256 11.84 -15.14 13.87
CA LEU A 256 12.29 -15.48 12.51
C LEU A 256 13.81 -15.54 12.42
N GLU A 257 14.53 -14.64 13.11
CA GLU A 257 15.99 -14.65 13.18
C GLU A 257 16.52 -15.85 13.96
N GLU A 258 15.85 -16.27 15.03
CA GLU A 258 16.20 -17.47 15.78
C GLU A 258 16.09 -18.74 14.93
N CYS A 259 15.02 -18.87 14.13
CA CYS A 259 14.80 -20.02 13.23
C CYS A 259 15.81 -20.07 12.07
N SER A 260 16.17 -18.92 11.48
CA SER A 260 17.15 -18.89 10.38
C SER A 260 18.56 -19.27 10.84
N LYS A 261 18.92 -18.93 12.08
CA LYS A 261 20.19 -19.32 12.71
C LYS A 261 20.29 -20.81 13.01
N THR A 262 19.16 -21.50 13.13
CA THR A 262 19.12 -22.94 13.44
C THR A 262 19.19 -23.78 12.18
N GLU A 263 18.50 -23.40 11.11
CA GLU A 263 18.65 -24.00 9.78
C GLU A 263 20.11 -23.96 9.27
N THR A 264 20.82 -22.87 9.55
CA THR A 264 22.24 -22.72 9.19
C THR A 264 23.19 -23.53 10.07
N ASN A 265 22.81 -23.81 11.32
CA ASN A 265 23.62 -24.59 12.25
C ASN A 265 23.50 -26.11 11.99
N ASP A 266 22.30 -26.59 11.62
CA ASP A 266 22.07 -27.99 11.24
C ASP A 266 22.85 -28.39 9.97
N MET A 267 23.10 -27.44 9.07
CA MET A 267 23.91 -27.66 7.86
C MET A 267 25.43 -27.69 8.13
N MET A 268 25.90 -27.09 9.24
CA MET A 268 27.30 -27.14 9.68
C MET A 268 27.61 -28.37 10.57
N THR A 269 26.61 -29.09 11.07
CA THR A 269 26.78 -30.25 11.97
C THR A 269 26.89 -31.62 11.30
N PHE A 270 26.94 -31.71 9.98
CA PHE A 270 27.42 -32.93 9.31
C PHE A 270 28.94 -33.08 9.49
N SER A 271 29.36 -33.48 10.69
CA SER A 271 30.68 -34.07 10.89
C SER A 271 30.73 -35.39 10.11
N PRO A 272 31.74 -35.63 9.26
CA PRO A 272 31.90 -36.93 8.62
C PRO A 272 32.11 -37.99 9.71
N PRO A 273 31.63 -39.23 9.51
CA PRO A 273 31.81 -40.27 10.51
C PRO A 273 33.29 -40.49 10.75
N ARG A 274 33.74 -40.31 12.00
CA ARG A 274 35.08 -40.68 12.45
C ARG A 274 35.25 -42.18 12.27
N THR A 275 35.83 -42.61 11.15
CA THR A 275 36.32 -43.99 10.99
C THR A 275 37.60 -44.13 11.81
N ASN A 276 37.43 -44.46 13.09
CA ASN A 276 38.54 -44.93 13.90
C ASN A 276 38.61 -46.46 13.81
N ARG A 277 39.40 -46.98 12.87
CA ARG A 277 39.96 -48.35 12.91
C ARG A 277 41.33 -48.37 12.23
N SER A 278 42.33 -47.84 12.93
CA SER A 278 43.72 -48.26 12.74
C SER A 278 44.01 -49.40 13.73
N ALA A 279 43.83 -50.66 13.30
CA ALA A 279 44.40 -51.81 13.97
C ALA A 279 44.50 -53.02 13.01
N GLY A 280 45.73 -53.31 12.59
CA GLY A 280 46.16 -54.58 11.98
C GLY A 280 45.96 -54.67 10.46
N LEU A 281 46.88 -55.16 9.64
CA LEU A 281 48.15 -55.85 9.85
C LEU A 281 48.96 -55.67 8.56
N SER A 282 50.22 -55.27 8.70
CA SER A 282 51.24 -55.46 7.69
C SER A 282 51.75 -56.89 7.83
N GLN A 283 51.55 -57.75 6.83
CA GLN A 283 52.48 -58.83 6.44
C GLN A 283 51.89 -59.80 5.41
N ALA A 284 52.81 -60.33 4.60
CA ALA A 284 52.76 -61.52 3.76
C ALA A 284 52.16 -61.31 2.35
N VAL A 285 52.94 -61.13 1.28
CA VAL A 285 53.99 -61.99 0.67
C VAL A 285 53.40 -62.97 -0.37
N ASN A 286 53.81 -62.70 -1.62
CA ASN A 286 54.08 -63.60 -2.75
C ASN A 286 52.98 -64.50 -3.35
N GLU A 287 53.26 -64.85 -4.60
CA GLU A 287 52.72 -65.95 -5.41
C GLU A 287 51.41 -65.62 -6.17
N LEU A 288 51.26 -65.75 -7.49
CA LEU A 288 51.96 -66.55 -8.51
C LEU A 288 51.54 -66.04 -9.92
N THR A 289 52.54 -65.77 -10.78
CA THR A 289 52.73 -66.24 -12.17
C THR A 289 51.60 -66.29 -13.23
N LEU A 290 51.97 -65.71 -14.40
CA LEU A 290 51.92 -66.24 -15.78
C LEU A 290 50.60 -66.48 -16.54
N ASN A 291 50.70 -66.19 -17.85
CA ASN A 291 49.79 -66.36 -19.00
C ASN A 291 48.69 -65.29 -19.10
N GLU A 292 48.43 -64.67 -20.25
CA GLU A 292 48.54 -65.03 -21.68
C GLU A 292 49.14 -63.83 -22.46
N GLY A 293 49.76 -63.90 -23.63
CA GLY A 293 49.53 -64.75 -24.80
C GLY A 293 49.56 -63.84 -26.04
N THR A 294 50.66 -63.94 -26.79
CA THR A 294 51.01 -63.32 -28.08
C THR A 294 50.00 -63.58 -29.21
N VAL A 295 50.00 -62.72 -30.24
CA VAL A 295 49.70 -62.92 -31.70
C VAL A 295 49.07 -61.59 -32.20
N LEU A 296 49.55 -60.84 -33.19
CA LEU A 296 50.62 -60.93 -34.19
C LEU A 296 51.03 -59.49 -34.57
#